data_AF-A0A533THM2-F1
#
_entry.id   AF-A0A533THM2-F1
#
_cell.length_a   1.000
_cell.length_b   1.000
_cell.length_c   1.000
_cell.angle_alpha   90.00
_cell.angle_beta   90.00
_cell.angle_gamma   90.00
#
_symmetry.space_group_name_H-M   'P 1'
#
loop_
_entity.id
_entity.type
_entity.pdbx_description
1 polymer ?
#
loop_
_entity_poly.entity_id
_entity_poly.type
_entity_poly.pdbx_seq_one_letter_code
_entity_poly.pdbx_strand_id
1 'polypeptide(L)'
;MLQLKKEGSLALDNLRSSGEFPPAWQSMEELEKSTNTFISLFLEERYRVTQKLGGGAFLTEVLDRVLRTTGTEFMDDTTLTEEEKVNMVQALDRQNSMMQLYPRYVSLLLSLLENVVKGEHREATILELASGAGGLAVALAEEAQKQHLPISITGSDIVPKFIEEGNRLAAEKNLPLHFRLLNAFDLPEFPEGRFDLMVMSQSLHHFTPGQLAIIIAQSAKHTKTAFVGIDGYRSILLAGGVPLVASLQGIPAFALDGLTSARKFYSELELDIIAEIATGKKDHRVTCDWPLSILTVHFDVANH
;
A
#
# COMPACT_ATOMS: atom_id res chain seq x y z
N MET A 1 11.55 -18.65 0.66
CA MET A 1 10.91 -17.34 0.90
C MET A 1 9.90 -17.14 -0.22
N LEU A 2 8.64 -16.81 0.07
CA LEU A 2 7.53 -16.82 -0.91
C LEU A 2 7.70 -15.80 -2.06
N GLN A 3 8.64 -14.88 -1.94
CA GLN A 3 8.95 -13.90 -2.97
C GLN A 3 9.42 -14.52 -4.30
N LEU A 4 10.09 -15.68 -4.28
CA LEU A 4 10.59 -16.36 -5.48
C LEU A 4 11.32 -15.41 -6.46
N LYS A 5 12.14 -14.50 -5.92
CA LYS A 5 12.69 -13.36 -6.69
C LYS A 5 13.45 -13.79 -7.94
N LYS A 6 14.25 -14.86 -7.86
CA LYS A 6 15.06 -15.35 -8.98
C LYS A 6 14.16 -15.89 -10.09
N GLU A 7 13.23 -16.77 -9.75
CA GLU A 7 12.32 -17.41 -10.69
C GLU A 7 11.31 -16.42 -11.26
N GLY A 8 10.83 -15.49 -10.44
CA GLY A 8 9.99 -14.38 -10.87
C GLY A 8 10.73 -13.41 -11.80
N SER A 9 12.00 -13.08 -11.54
CA SER A 9 12.77 -12.24 -12.46
C SER A 9 12.91 -12.90 -13.83
N LEU A 10 13.22 -14.21 -13.86
CA LEU A 10 13.29 -14.97 -15.11
C LEU A 10 11.94 -15.03 -15.84
N ALA A 11 10.83 -15.18 -15.11
CA ALA A 11 9.50 -15.15 -15.69
C ALA A 11 9.15 -13.77 -16.28
N LEU A 12 9.50 -12.69 -15.58
CA LEU A 12 9.32 -11.32 -16.07
C LEU A 12 10.18 -11.04 -17.30
N ASP A 13 11.41 -11.52 -17.34
CA ASP A 13 12.30 -11.37 -18.51
C ASP A 13 11.79 -12.14 -19.74
N ASN A 14 11.19 -13.32 -19.55
CA ASN A 14 10.52 -14.05 -20.62
C ASN A 14 9.35 -13.24 -21.20
N LEU A 15 8.52 -12.63 -20.35
CA LEU A 15 7.37 -11.80 -20.75
C LEU A 15 7.80 -10.45 -21.37
N ARG A 16 8.91 -9.87 -20.93
CA ARG A 16 9.50 -8.70 -21.59
C ARG A 16 9.99 -9.04 -23.00
N SER A 17 10.59 -10.21 -23.16
CA SER A 17 11.12 -10.66 -24.46
C SER A 17 10.04 -10.97 -25.50
N SER A 18 8.80 -11.24 -25.10
CA SER A 18 7.67 -11.37 -26.02
C SER A 18 7.12 -10.03 -26.52
N GLY A 19 7.59 -8.90 -25.97
CA GLY A 19 7.13 -7.56 -26.34
C GLY A 19 5.81 -7.15 -25.70
N GLU A 20 5.34 -7.89 -24.70
CA GLU A 20 4.02 -7.68 -24.06
C GLU A 20 4.08 -6.74 -22.84
N PHE A 21 5.24 -6.14 -22.52
CA PHE A 21 5.45 -5.38 -21.28
C PHE A 21 6.37 -4.14 -21.41
N PRO A 22 6.03 -3.00 -20.75
CA PRO A 22 4.72 -2.73 -20.14
C PRO A 22 3.65 -2.54 -21.23
N PRO A 23 2.40 -2.94 -20.99
CA PRO A 23 1.32 -2.68 -21.93
C PRO A 23 1.05 -1.17 -22.00
N ALA A 24 0.87 -0.65 -23.21
CA ALA A 24 0.35 0.70 -23.39
C ALA A 24 -1.14 0.73 -23.04
N TRP A 25 -1.61 1.82 -22.45
CA TRP A 25 -3.01 2.03 -22.09
C TRP A 25 -3.40 3.48 -22.35
N GLN A 26 -4.67 3.72 -22.69
CA GLN A 26 -5.22 5.03 -23.03
C GLN A 26 -6.36 5.46 -22.08
N SER A 27 -6.86 4.54 -21.26
CA SER A 27 -7.90 4.80 -20.27
C SER A 27 -7.62 4.05 -18.96
N MET A 28 -8.25 4.49 -17.88
CA MET A 28 -8.16 3.81 -16.58
C MET A 28 -8.74 2.38 -16.66
N GLU A 29 -9.83 2.18 -17.41
CA GLU A 29 -10.41 0.84 -17.63
C GLU A 29 -9.41 -0.11 -18.32
N GLU A 30 -8.68 0.40 -19.33
CA GLU A 30 -7.64 -0.38 -20.01
C GLU A 30 -6.45 -0.66 -19.08
N LEU A 31 -6.05 0.32 -18.27
CA LEU A 31 -5.00 0.14 -17.25
C LEU A 31 -5.38 -0.96 -16.25
N GLU A 32 -6.60 -0.94 -15.72
CA GLU A 32 -7.07 -1.93 -14.76
C GLU A 32 -7.03 -3.34 -15.36
N LYS A 33 -7.64 -3.49 -16.55
CA LYS A 33 -7.76 -4.78 -17.23
C LYS A 33 -6.40 -5.33 -17.64
N SER A 34 -5.55 -4.49 -18.22
CA SER A 34 -4.21 -4.90 -18.68
C SER A 34 -3.32 -5.31 -17.52
N THR A 35 -3.33 -4.57 -16.41
CA THR A 35 -2.55 -4.91 -15.21
C THR A 35 -3.01 -6.22 -14.58
N ASN A 36 -4.33 -6.40 -14.41
CA ASN A 36 -4.89 -7.65 -13.88
C ASN A 36 -4.53 -8.86 -14.75
N THR A 37 -4.60 -8.68 -16.08
CA THR A 37 -4.23 -9.72 -17.05
C THR A 37 -2.75 -10.04 -16.98
N PHE A 38 -1.89 -9.02 -16.94
CA PHE A 38 -0.46 -9.19 -16.94
C PHE A 38 0.04 -9.88 -15.65
N ILE A 39 -0.48 -9.49 -14.48
CA ILE A 39 -0.13 -10.16 -13.22
C ILE A 39 -0.54 -11.63 -13.23
N SER A 40 -1.68 -11.96 -13.82
CA SER A 40 -2.11 -13.36 -14.00
C SER A 40 -1.14 -14.12 -14.92
N LEU A 41 -0.73 -13.53 -16.05
CA LEU A 41 0.26 -14.11 -16.96
C LEU A 41 1.63 -14.30 -16.29
N PHE A 42 2.07 -13.30 -15.52
CA PHE A 42 3.31 -13.34 -14.74
C PHE A 42 3.33 -14.51 -13.75
N LEU A 43 2.25 -14.72 -12.98
CA LEU A 43 2.16 -15.81 -12.02
C LEU A 43 2.17 -17.19 -12.73
N GLU A 44 1.50 -17.31 -13.87
CA GLU A 44 1.53 -18.54 -14.68
C GLU A 44 2.91 -18.81 -15.28
N GLU A 45 3.61 -17.77 -15.77
CA GLU A 45 4.97 -17.93 -16.29
C GLU A 45 5.97 -18.26 -15.17
N ARG A 46 5.83 -17.65 -13.99
CA ARG A 46 6.63 -18.01 -12.80
C ARG A 46 6.42 -19.46 -12.40
N TYR A 47 5.18 -19.95 -12.47
CA TYR A 47 4.87 -21.36 -12.26
C TYR A 47 5.56 -22.25 -13.30
N ARG A 48 5.52 -21.91 -14.60
CA ARG A 48 6.23 -22.68 -15.64
C ARG A 48 7.75 -22.68 -15.47
N VAL A 49 8.32 -21.53 -15.11
CA VAL A 49 9.76 -21.39 -14.83
C VAL A 49 10.16 -22.28 -13.66
N THR A 50 9.42 -22.24 -12.54
CA THR A 50 9.71 -23.07 -11.37
C THR A 50 9.54 -24.56 -11.66
N GLN A 51 8.55 -24.95 -12.47
CA GLN A 51 8.40 -26.33 -12.95
C GLN A 51 9.62 -26.82 -13.74
N LYS A 52 10.15 -26.00 -14.66
CA LYS A 52 11.33 -26.35 -15.47
C LYS A 52 12.60 -26.46 -14.61
N LEU A 53 12.74 -25.58 -13.61
CA LEU A 53 13.89 -25.60 -12.69
C LEU A 53 13.80 -26.74 -11.67
N GLY A 54 12.58 -27.17 -11.32
CA GLY A 54 12.32 -28.24 -10.37
C GLY A 54 12.73 -27.92 -8.92
N GLY A 55 12.71 -28.95 -8.07
CA GLY A 55 13.23 -28.87 -6.70
C GLY A 55 12.45 -27.93 -5.76
N GLY A 56 13.18 -27.30 -4.83
CA GLY A 56 12.59 -26.51 -3.75
C GLY A 56 11.88 -25.23 -4.21
N ALA A 57 12.24 -24.67 -5.36
CA ALA A 57 11.56 -23.51 -5.94
C ALA A 57 10.13 -23.88 -6.37
N PHE A 58 9.95 -25.04 -7.01
CA PHE A 58 8.62 -25.52 -7.40
C PHE A 58 7.73 -25.80 -6.18
N LEU A 59 8.26 -26.43 -5.12
CA LEU A 59 7.51 -26.63 -3.88
C LEU A 59 7.10 -25.30 -3.24
N THR A 60 8.00 -24.31 -3.24
CA THR A 60 7.71 -22.97 -2.70
C THR A 60 6.62 -22.27 -3.52
N GLU A 61 6.63 -22.40 -4.86
CA GLU A 61 5.58 -21.87 -5.72
C GLU A 61 4.23 -22.53 -5.44
N VAL A 62 4.19 -23.86 -5.32
CA VAL A 62 2.94 -24.59 -4.99
C VAL A 62 2.37 -24.12 -3.65
N LEU A 63 3.23 -24.01 -2.62
CA LEU A 63 2.84 -23.47 -1.31
C LEU A 63 2.32 -22.04 -1.42
N ASP A 64 3.01 -21.19 -2.19
CA ASP A 64 2.61 -19.80 -2.41
C ASP A 64 1.21 -19.70 -3.03
N ARG A 65 0.93 -20.50 -4.08
CA ARG A 65 -0.37 -20.54 -4.75
C ARG A 65 -1.50 -21.03 -3.85
N VAL A 66 -1.24 -22.07 -3.04
CA VAL A 66 -2.22 -22.59 -2.08
C VAL A 66 -2.51 -21.57 -0.98
N LEU A 67 -1.49 -20.81 -0.57
CA LEU A 67 -1.64 -19.81 0.47
C LEU A 67 -2.44 -18.60 0.01
N ARG A 68 -2.41 -18.23 -1.28
CA ARG A 68 -3.19 -17.08 -1.77
C ARG A 68 -4.68 -17.22 -1.53
N THR A 69 -5.35 -16.08 -1.44
CA THR A 69 -6.80 -15.99 -1.40
C THR A 69 -7.27 -14.75 -2.13
N THR A 70 -8.47 -14.82 -2.70
CA THR A 70 -9.24 -13.66 -3.17
C THR A 70 -10.42 -13.36 -2.24
N GLY A 71 -10.42 -13.97 -1.05
CA GLY A 71 -11.46 -13.75 -0.05
C GLY A 71 -11.44 -12.32 0.48
N THR A 72 -12.63 -11.81 0.77
CA THR A 72 -12.85 -10.50 1.38
C THR A 72 -12.58 -10.59 2.88
N GLU A 73 -11.94 -9.57 3.44
CA GLU A 73 -11.77 -9.43 4.89
C GLU A 73 -13.12 -9.08 5.53
N PHE A 74 -13.34 -9.49 6.77
CA PHE A 74 -14.54 -9.16 7.52
C PHE A 74 -14.71 -7.64 7.62
N MET A 75 -13.65 -6.88 7.89
CA MET A 75 -13.74 -5.41 7.97
C MET A 75 -14.20 -4.72 6.67
N ASP A 76 -14.00 -5.36 5.53
CA ASP A 76 -14.44 -4.87 4.22
C ASP A 76 -15.90 -5.24 3.91
N ASP A 77 -16.54 -6.08 4.74
CA ASP A 77 -17.93 -6.48 4.56
C ASP A 77 -18.87 -5.28 4.68
N THR A 78 -19.71 -5.09 3.66
CA THR A 78 -20.71 -4.02 3.61
C THR A 78 -21.85 -4.20 4.61
N THR A 79 -22.00 -5.40 5.19
CA THR A 79 -23.04 -5.71 6.17
C THR A 79 -22.65 -5.39 7.61
N LEU A 80 -21.35 -5.17 7.89
CA LEU A 80 -20.90 -4.72 9.19
C LEU A 80 -21.35 -3.29 9.49
N THR A 81 -21.71 -3.05 10.74
CA THR A 81 -22.01 -1.70 11.21
C THR A 81 -20.74 -0.84 11.23
N GLU A 82 -20.91 0.47 11.08
CA GLU A 82 -19.77 1.40 11.16
C GLU A 82 -19.05 1.33 12.51
N GLU A 83 -19.77 1.04 13.60
CA GLU A 83 -19.17 0.87 14.93
C GLU A 83 -18.25 -0.36 15.01
N GLU A 84 -18.66 -1.48 14.41
CA GLU A 84 -17.82 -2.67 14.33
C GLU A 84 -16.54 -2.41 13.52
N LYS A 85 -16.68 -1.70 12.39
CA LYS A 85 -15.52 -1.28 11.57
C LYS A 85 -14.55 -0.40 12.37
N VAL A 86 -15.08 0.55 13.16
CA VAL A 86 -14.25 1.40 14.03
C VAL A 86 -13.51 0.55 15.06
N ASN A 87 -14.18 -0.41 15.70
CA ASN A 87 -13.53 -1.28 16.68
C ASN A 87 -12.37 -2.09 16.07
N MET A 88 -12.55 -2.61 14.84
CA MET A 88 -11.51 -3.35 14.13
C MET A 88 -10.31 -2.45 13.78
N VAL A 89 -10.56 -1.24 13.27
CA VAL A 89 -9.48 -0.30 12.96
C VAL A 89 -8.76 0.17 14.22
N GLN A 90 -9.47 0.42 15.32
CA GLN A 90 -8.82 0.73 16.61
C GLN A 90 -7.98 -0.45 17.13
N ALA A 91 -8.38 -1.69 16.86
CA ALA A 91 -7.57 -2.87 17.18
C ALA A 91 -6.29 -2.93 16.34
N LEU A 92 -6.39 -2.57 15.05
CA LEU A 92 -5.23 -2.41 14.19
C LEU A 92 -4.28 -1.30 14.69
N ASP A 93 -4.81 -0.16 15.12
CA ASP A 93 -4.02 0.95 15.68
C ASP A 93 -3.26 0.54 16.95
N ARG A 94 -3.92 -0.18 17.86
CA ARG A 94 -3.26 -0.73 19.05
C ARG A 94 -2.16 -1.71 18.68
N GLN A 95 -2.41 -2.59 17.70
CA GLN A 95 -1.41 -3.54 17.21
C GLN A 95 -0.20 -2.82 16.59
N ASN A 96 -0.43 -1.84 15.72
CA ASN A 96 0.62 -1.04 15.08
C ASN A 96 1.48 -0.29 16.10
N SER A 97 0.84 0.28 17.12
CA SER A 97 1.51 0.97 18.23
C SER A 97 2.34 0.01 19.08
N MET A 98 1.77 -1.15 19.43
CA MET A 98 2.47 -2.21 20.18
C MET A 98 3.71 -2.71 19.42
N MET A 99 3.62 -2.84 18.09
CA MET A 99 4.71 -3.29 17.24
C MET A 99 5.70 -2.18 16.84
N GLN A 100 5.50 -0.94 17.29
CA GLN A 100 6.33 0.22 16.94
C GLN A 100 6.46 0.43 15.43
N LEU A 101 5.37 0.19 14.69
CA LEU A 101 5.35 0.38 13.23
C LEU A 101 5.24 1.86 12.87
N TYR A 102 4.45 2.65 13.61
CA TYR A 102 4.28 4.07 13.31
C TYR A 102 5.58 4.89 13.31
N PRO A 103 6.48 4.77 14.31
CA PRO A 103 7.77 5.48 14.24
C PRO A 103 8.59 5.15 12.99
N ARG A 104 8.53 3.90 12.50
CA ARG A 104 9.21 3.50 11.26
C ARG A 104 8.57 4.15 10.04
N TYR A 105 7.23 4.10 9.94
CA TYR A 105 6.50 4.72 8.84
C TYR A 105 6.75 6.23 8.82
N VAL A 106 6.62 6.89 9.96
CA VAL A 106 6.84 8.33 10.11
C VAL A 106 8.28 8.69 9.70
N SER A 107 9.30 7.97 10.18
CA SER A 107 10.68 8.24 9.79
C SER A 107 10.90 8.12 8.28
N LEU A 108 10.30 7.11 7.64
CA LEU A 108 10.36 6.93 6.19
C LEU A 108 9.71 8.12 5.46
N LEU A 109 8.47 8.46 5.81
CA LEU A 109 7.70 9.52 5.14
C LEU A 109 8.35 10.90 5.32
N LEU A 110 8.86 11.21 6.53
CA LEU A 110 9.58 12.45 6.77
C LEU A 110 10.88 12.54 5.96
N SER A 111 11.58 11.41 5.75
CA SER A 111 12.80 11.39 4.93
C SER A 111 12.54 11.79 3.46
N LEU A 112 11.38 11.42 2.91
CA LEU A 112 10.99 11.77 1.55
C LEU A 112 10.57 13.25 1.40
N LEU A 113 10.28 13.91 2.52
CA LEU A 113 9.86 15.31 2.56
C LEU A 113 10.99 16.26 2.98
N GLU A 114 12.19 15.75 3.28
CA GLU A 114 13.30 16.60 3.72
C GLU A 114 13.64 17.70 2.72
N ASN A 115 13.66 17.38 1.42
CA ASN A 115 13.94 18.36 0.38
C ASN A 115 12.86 19.46 0.31
N VAL A 116 11.59 19.11 0.50
CA VAL A 116 10.48 20.07 0.49
C VAL A 116 10.55 20.98 1.72
N VAL A 117 10.73 20.39 2.90
CA VAL A 117 10.68 21.15 4.16
C VAL A 117 11.95 21.96 4.39
N LYS A 118 13.13 21.35 4.20
CA LYS A 118 14.44 21.97 4.50
C LYS A 118 15.05 22.67 3.29
N GLY A 119 14.86 22.13 2.09
CA GLY A 119 15.44 22.67 0.86
C GLY A 119 14.61 23.82 0.27
N GLU A 120 13.32 23.58 0.02
CA GLU A 120 12.42 24.57 -0.57
C GLU A 120 11.84 25.57 0.44
N HIS A 121 11.98 25.30 1.76
CA HIS A 121 11.49 26.15 2.85
C HIS A 121 9.99 26.47 2.76
N ARG A 122 9.16 25.48 2.39
CA ARG A 122 7.70 25.61 2.34
C ARG A 122 6.99 24.49 3.09
N GLU A 123 5.70 24.67 3.31
CA GLU A 123 4.84 23.63 3.84
C GLU A 123 4.77 22.43 2.90
N ALA A 124 4.92 21.23 3.46
CA ALA A 124 4.72 19.97 2.76
C ALA A 124 3.27 19.48 2.94
N THR A 125 2.65 19.02 1.86
CA THR A 125 1.27 18.50 1.90
C THR A 125 1.21 17.00 1.65
N ILE A 126 0.52 16.27 2.52
CA ILE A 126 0.40 14.81 2.45
C ILE A 126 -1.07 14.40 2.34
N LEU A 127 -1.38 13.46 1.45
CA LEU A 127 -2.67 12.76 1.41
C LEU A 127 -2.46 11.28 1.75
N GLU A 128 -3.05 10.82 2.85
CA GLU A 128 -3.17 9.40 3.15
C GLU A 128 -4.49 8.85 2.58
N LEU A 129 -4.39 7.83 1.73
CA LEU A 129 -5.49 7.11 1.10
C LEU A 129 -5.82 5.85 1.89
N ALA A 130 -7.11 5.58 2.08
CA ALA A 130 -7.59 4.46 2.89
C ALA A 130 -6.98 4.45 4.31
N SER A 131 -7.00 5.63 4.97
CA SER A 131 -6.32 5.85 6.25
C SER A 131 -7.01 5.16 7.44
N GLY A 132 -8.17 4.54 7.24
CA GLY A 132 -9.04 4.14 8.35
C GLY A 132 -9.35 5.33 9.26
N ALA A 133 -9.33 5.12 10.57
CA ALA A 133 -9.46 6.16 11.60
C ALA A 133 -8.19 7.02 11.77
N GLY A 134 -7.15 6.78 10.97
CA GLY A 134 -6.02 7.69 10.81
C GLY A 134 -4.85 7.51 11.77
N GLY A 135 -4.59 6.31 12.27
CA GLY A 135 -3.48 6.08 13.21
C GLY A 135 -2.12 6.57 12.69
N LEU A 136 -1.79 6.31 11.42
CA LEU A 136 -0.55 6.81 10.79
C LEU A 136 -0.58 8.34 10.61
N ALA A 137 -1.65 8.90 10.03
CA ALA A 137 -1.82 10.35 9.91
C ALA A 137 -1.66 11.09 11.25
N VAL A 138 -2.26 10.56 12.33
CA VAL A 138 -2.14 11.13 13.68
C VAL A 138 -0.69 11.05 14.18
N ALA A 139 -0.05 9.88 14.06
CA ALA A 139 1.35 9.71 14.49
C ALA A 139 2.31 10.64 13.72
N LEU A 140 2.07 10.81 12.41
CA LEU A 140 2.85 11.71 11.56
C LEU A 140 2.62 13.19 11.93
N ALA A 141 1.38 13.58 12.22
CA ALA A 141 1.05 14.94 12.66
C ALA A 141 1.68 15.27 14.02
N GLU A 142 1.66 14.32 14.97
CA GLU A 142 2.28 14.47 16.28
C GLU A 142 3.81 14.66 16.16
N GLU A 143 4.47 13.84 15.34
CA GLU A 143 5.91 13.96 15.15
C GLU A 143 6.29 15.24 14.39
N ALA A 144 5.52 15.63 13.37
CA ALA A 144 5.72 16.90 12.66
C ALA A 144 5.58 18.09 13.61
N GLN A 145 4.55 18.11 14.47
CA GLN A 145 4.36 19.17 15.47
C GLN A 145 5.51 19.21 16.48
N LYS A 146 5.93 18.05 16.98
CA LYS A 146 7.05 17.90 17.92
C LYS A 146 8.38 18.37 17.34
N GLN A 147 8.62 18.13 16.04
CA GLN A 147 9.82 18.60 15.33
C GLN A 147 9.67 20.00 14.73
N HIS A 148 8.51 20.64 14.91
CA HIS A 148 8.17 21.95 14.33
C HIS A 148 8.33 21.98 12.80
N LEU A 149 7.97 20.88 12.13
CA LEU A 149 7.99 20.78 10.67
C LEU A 149 6.68 21.34 10.10
N PRO A 150 6.72 22.23 9.09
CA PRO A 150 5.53 22.74 8.41
C PRO A 150 4.96 21.64 7.50
N ILE A 151 4.13 20.75 8.06
CA ILE A 151 3.49 19.65 7.33
C ILE A 151 1.98 19.71 7.57
N SER A 152 1.21 19.73 6.48
CA SER A 152 -0.24 19.61 6.51
C SER A 152 -0.65 18.23 6.00
N ILE A 153 -1.50 17.53 6.76
CA ILE A 153 -1.88 16.15 6.47
C ILE A 153 -3.38 16.09 6.24
N THR A 154 -3.76 15.37 5.19
CA THR A 154 -5.14 14.99 4.92
C THR A 154 -5.25 13.47 4.95
N GLY A 155 -5.99 12.93 5.92
CA GLY A 155 -6.41 11.52 5.91
C GLY A 155 -7.68 11.34 5.07
N SER A 156 -7.88 10.17 4.50
CA SER A 156 -9.09 9.91 3.71
C SER A 156 -9.50 8.45 3.69
N ASP A 157 -10.81 8.23 3.67
CA ASP A 157 -11.43 6.91 3.64
C ASP A 157 -12.83 6.99 3.02
N ILE A 158 -13.42 5.83 2.71
CA ILE A 158 -14.79 5.70 2.22
C ILE A 158 -15.81 5.52 3.35
N VAL A 159 -15.37 5.25 4.58
CA VAL A 159 -16.26 5.05 5.73
C VAL A 159 -16.47 6.39 6.47
N PRO A 160 -17.68 6.98 6.45
CA PRO A 160 -17.95 8.28 7.09
C PRO A 160 -17.58 8.33 8.57
N LYS A 161 -17.82 7.24 9.30
CA LYS A 161 -17.49 7.15 10.73
C LYS A 161 -15.99 7.29 11.02
N PHE A 162 -15.12 6.82 10.12
CA PHE A 162 -13.67 7.01 10.27
C PHE A 162 -13.27 8.47 10.13
N ILE A 163 -13.95 9.20 9.24
CA ILE A 163 -13.75 10.65 9.04
C ILE A 163 -14.17 11.43 10.28
N GLU A 164 -15.29 11.06 10.90
CA GLU A 164 -15.75 11.66 12.15
C GLU A 164 -14.75 11.43 13.29
N GLU A 165 -14.35 10.18 13.53
CA GLU A 165 -13.42 9.83 14.62
C GLU A 165 -12.03 10.44 14.41
N GLY A 166 -11.50 10.41 13.19
CA GLY A 166 -10.21 11.01 12.86
C GLY A 166 -10.20 12.53 13.08
N ASN A 167 -11.25 13.24 12.63
CA ASN A 167 -11.36 14.69 12.87
C ASN A 167 -11.57 15.02 14.35
N ARG A 168 -12.32 14.20 15.09
CA ARG A 168 -12.46 14.33 16.55
C ARG A 168 -11.08 14.21 17.24
N LEU A 169 -10.30 13.18 16.90
CA LEU A 169 -8.95 12.99 17.43
C LEU A 169 -8.02 14.16 17.09
N ALA A 170 -8.04 14.63 15.85
CA ALA A 170 -7.22 15.73 15.40
C ALA A 170 -7.55 17.03 16.16
N ALA A 171 -8.84 17.30 16.41
CA ALA A 171 -9.29 18.44 17.19
C ALA A 171 -8.91 18.35 18.67
N GLU A 172 -9.12 17.18 19.30
CA GLU A 172 -8.76 16.94 20.71
C GLU A 172 -7.27 17.12 20.98
N LYS A 173 -6.43 16.75 20.01
CA LYS A 173 -4.97 16.86 20.09
C LYS A 173 -4.41 18.17 19.51
N ASN A 174 -5.26 19.02 18.93
CA ASN A 174 -4.87 20.25 18.23
C ASN A 174 -3.76 20.02 17.18
N LEU A 175 -3.99 19.02 16.31
CA LEU A 175 -3.05 18.61 15.26
C LEU A 175 -3.36 19.30 13.91
N PRO A 176 -2.35 19.61 13.08
CA PRO A 176 -2.52 20.13 11.72
C PRO A 176 -2.95 19.03 10.73
N LEU A 177 -4.05 18.35 11.07
CA LEU A 177 -4.57 17.16 10.41
C LEU A 177 -6.08 17.30 10.24
N HIS A 178 -6.59 16.90 9.09
CA HIS A 178 -8.03 16.75 8.86
C HIS A 178 -8.31 15.51 8.03
N PHE A 179 -9.52 14.98 8.16
CA PHE A 179 -9.99 13.82 7.43
C PHE A 179 -11.12 14.19 6.49
N ARG A 180 -11.17 13.55 5.32
CA ARG A 180 -12.23 13.75 4.32
C ARG A 180 -12.66 12.44 3.68
N LEU A 181 -13.93 12.36 3.33
CA LEU A 181 -14.49 11.21 2.63
C LEU A 181 -13.95 11.18 1.19
N LEU A 182 -13.18 10.16 0.83
CA LEU A 182 -12.69 9.95 -0.54
C LEU A 182 -12.60 8.47 -0.86
N ASN A 183 -12.87 8.14 -2.11
CA ASN A 183 -12.53 6.84 -2.68
C ASN A 183 -11.12 6.89 -3.26
N ALA A 184 -10.20 6.08 -2.74
CA ALA A 184 -8.83 6.01 -3.24
C ALA A 184 -8.76 5.60 -4.73
N PHE A 185 -9.73 4.82 -5.20
CA PHE A 185 -9.80 4.33 -6.57
C PHE A 185 -10.44 5.35 -7.55
N ASP A 186 -11.19 6.31 -7.02
CA ASP A 186 -11.92 7.32 -7.79
C ASP A 186 -11.67 8.70 -7.16
N LEU A 187 -10.42 9.17 -7.29
CA LEU A 187 -10.03 10.47 -6.74
C LEU A 187 -10.71 11.60 -7.53
N PRO A 188 -11.28 12.61 -6.83
CA PRO A 188 -11.76 13.79 -7.51
C PRO A 188 -10.59 14.58 -8.07
N GLU A 189 -10.86 15.44 -9.06
CA GLU A 189 -9.86 16.34 -9.61
C GLU A 189 -9.35 17.30 -8.52
N PHE A 190 -8.07 17.13 -8.16
CA PHE A 190 -7.32 18.11 -7.41
C PHE A 190 -6.48 18.97 -8.35
N PRO A 191 -6.12 20.20 -7.96
CA PRO A 191 -5.07 20.94 -8.66
C PRO A 191 -3.82 20.07 -8.85
N GLU A 192 -3.19 20.18 -10.02
CA GLU A 192 -1.95 19.46 -10.31
C GLU A 192 -0.90 19.73 -9.23
N GLY A 193 -0.25 18.67 -8.74
CA GLY A 193 0.72 18.78 -7.66
C GLY A 193 0.15 19.35 -6.36
N ARG A 194 -1.14 19.14 -6.05
CA ARG A 194 -1.75 19.56 -4.78
C ARG A 194 -1.01 18.97 -3.57
N PHE A 195 -0.49 17.75 -3.72
CA PHE A 195 0.19 17.01 -2.66
C PHE A 195 1.69 16.87 -2.99
N ASP A 196 2.55 16.91 -1.99
CA ASP A 196 3.95 16.49 -2.14
C ASP A 196 4.06 14.97 -2.05
N LEU A 197 3.28 14.36 -1.16
CA LEU A 197 3.29 12.92 -0.93
C LEU A 197 1.87 12.35 -0.90
N MET A 198 1.66 11.24 -1.61
CA MET A 198 0.50 10.38 -1.40
C MET A 198 0.92 9.08 -0.75
N VAL A 199 0.18 8.63 0.25
CA VAL A 199 0.55 7.47 1.06
C VAL A 199 -0.63 6.52 1.15
N MET A 200 -0.37 5.22 1.08
CA MET A 200 -1.33 4.18 1.43
C MET A 200 -0.62 3.15 2.32
N SER A 201 -1.14 2.94 3.53
CA SER A 201 -0.52 2.06 4.52
C SER A 201 -1.48 0.94 4.91
N GLN A 202 -1.00 -0.31 4.81
CA GLN A 202 -1.71 -1.53 5.19
C GLN A 202 -3.06 -1.71 4.48
N SER A 203 -3.18 -1.18 3.26
CA SER A 203 -4.39 -1.31 2.44
C SER A 203 -4.10 -1.70 0.98
N LEU A 204 -2.84 -1.81 0.56
CA LEU A 204 -2.51 -2.16 -0.84
C LEU A 204 -3.19 -3.49 -1.23
N HIS A 205 -3.11 -4.49 -0.35
CA HIS A 205 -3.68 -5.82 -0.55
C HIS A 205 -5.22 -5.87 -0.64
N HIS A 206 -5.94 -4.78 -0.31
CA HIS A 206 -7.40 -4.72 -0.47
C HIS A 206 -7.79 -4.46 -1.94
N PHE A 207 -6.87 -3.90 -2.72
CA PHE A 207 -7.09 -3.59 -4.13
C PHE A 207 -6.59 -4.72 -5.01
N THR A 208 -7.29 -4.99 -6.10
CA THR A 208 -6.76 -5.81 -7.19
C THR A 208 -5.54 -5.14 -7.82
N PRO A 209 -4.68 -5.89 -8.54
CA PRO A 209 -3.52 -5.29 -9.21
C PRO A 209 -3.87 -4.09 -10.10
N GLY A 210 -4.95 -4.20 -10.88
CA GLY A 210 -5.44 -3.13 -11.73
C GLY A 210 -5.98 -1.93 -10.95
N GLN A 211 -6.65 -2.18 -9.82
CA GLN A 211 -7.09 -1.08 -8.95
C GLN A 211 -5.91 -0.32 -8.34
N LEU A 212 -4.89 -1.05 -7.88
CA LEU A 212 -3.67 -0.45 -7.37
C LEU A 212 -2.92 0.34 -8.46
N ALA A 213 -2.89 -0.16 -9.70
CA ALA A 213 -2.30 0.57 -10.82
C ALA A 213 -3.03 1.88 -11.11
N ILE A 214 -4.37 1.90 -11.07
CA ILE A 214 -5.16 3.13 -11.20
C ILE A 214 -4.82 4.11 -10.07
N ILE A 215 -4.74 3.65 -8.82
CA ILE A 215 -4.38 4.51 -7.68
C ILE A 215 -3.03 5.17 -7.92
N ILE A 216 -2.00 4.40 -8.32
CA ILE A 216 -0.67 4.93 -8.63
C ILE A 216 -0.72 5.94 -9.78
N ALA A 217 -1.44 5.62 -10.86
CA ALA A 217 -1.57 6.50 -12.03
C ALA A 217 -2.34 7.79 -11.73
N GLN A 218 -3.35 7.74 -10.85
CA GLN A 218 -4.05 8.93 -10.37
C GLN A 218 -3.16 9.75 -9.44
N SER A 219 -2.38 9.12 -8.55
CA SER A 219 -1.41 9.83 -7.71
C SER A 219 -0.41 10.63 -8.53
N ALA A 220 0.06 10.10 -9.65
CA ALA A 220 0.98 10.81 -10.56
C ALA A 220 0.44 12.17 -11.05
N LYS A 221 -0.89 12.36 -11.13
CA LYS A 221 -1.51 13.63 -11.55
C LYS A 221 -1.57 14.68 -10.45
N HIS A 222 -1.58 14.25 -9.19
CA HIS A 222 -1.91 15.11 -8.05
C HIS A 222 -0.74 15.25 -7.07
N THR A 223 0.36 14.55 -7.31
CA THR A 223 1.51 14.46 -6.41
C THR A 223 2.80 14.95 -7.09
N LYS A 224 3.59 15.76 -6.37
CA LYS A 224 4.87 16.30 -6.87
C LYS A 224 6.04 15.35 -6.67
N THR A 225 6.14 14.71 -5.50
CA THR A 225 7.32 13.94 -5.12
C THR A 225 7.12 12.44 -5.36
N ALA A 226 6.21 11.81 -4.61
CA ALA A 226 6.05 10.35 -4.70
C ALA A 226 4.71 9.82 -4.19
N PHE A 227 4.33 8.66 -4.71
CA PHE A 227 3.38 7.76 -4.07
C PHE A 227 4.14 6.72 -3.22
N VAL A 228 3.71 6.49 -1.98
CA VAL A 228 4.30 5.53 -1.06
C VAL A 228 3.26 4.51 -0.61
N GLY A 229 3.44 3.27 -1.02
CA GLY A 229 2.67 2.12 -0.54
C GLY A 229 3.45 1.36 0.53
N ILE A 230 2.88 1.18 1.71
CA ILE A 230 3.46 0.39 2.81
C ILE A 230 2.51 -0.74 3.10
N ASP A 231 2.97 -1.99 3.05
CA ASP A 231 2.13 -3.14 3.35
C ASP A 231 2.94 -4.31 3.90
N GLY A 232 2.27 -5.36 4.36
CA GLY A 232 2.94 -6.53 4.91
C GLY A 232 3.79 -7.30 3.89
N TYR A 233 4.93 -7.78 4.35
CA TYR A 233 5.84 -8.54 3.51
C TYR A 233 5.38 -9.99 3.29
N ARG A 234 5.09 -10.35 2.04
CA ARG A 234 4.68 -11.72 1.70
C ARG A 234 5.70 -12.77 2.13
N SER A 235 5.34 -13.58 3.13
CA SER A 235 6.18 -14.65 3.66
C SER A 235 5.35 -15.67 4.46
N ILE A 236 5.85 -16.91 4.55
CA ILE A 236 5.24 -17.95 5.41
C ILE A 236 5.21 -17.48 6.87
N LEU A 237 6.26 -16.77 7.31
CA LEU A 237 6.35 -16.27 8.67
C LEU A 237 5.23 -15.27 8.97
N LEU A 238 4.96 -14.31 8.08
CA LEU A 238 3.87 -13.36 8.30
C LEU A 238 2.49 -13.99 8.10
N ALA A 239 2.36 -15.00 7.24
CA ALA A 239 1.11 -15.73 7.09
C ALA A 239 0.61 -16.38 8.39
N GLY A 240 1.54 -16.82 9.27
CA GLY A 240 1.20 -17.25 10.62
C GLY A 240 1.32 -16.14 11.68
N GLY A 241 2.27 -15.21 11.51
CA GLY A 241 2.59 -14.17 12.49
C GLY A 241 1.54 -13.08 12.60
N VAL A 242 1.00 -12.61 11.48
CA VAL A 242 -0.04 -11.56 11.47
C VAL A 242 -1.30 -12.01 12.21
N PRO A 243 -1.94 -13.16 11.91
CA PRO A 243 -3.11 -13.61 12.68
C PRO A 243 -2.78 -13.91 14.14
N LEU A 244 -1.58 -14.40 14.43
CA LEU A 244 -1.15 -14.63 15.82
C LEU A 244 -1.10 -13.31 16.61
N VAL A 245 -0.47 -12.27 16.06
CA VAL A 245 -0.41 -10.96 16.72
C VAL A 245 -1.80 -10.32 16.81
N ALA A 246 -2.61 -10.44 15.75
CA ALA A 246 -3.99 -9.95 15.74
C ALA A 246 -4.86 -10.63 16.80
N SER A 247 -4.63 -11.92 17.09
CA SER A 247 -5.35 -12.64 18.15
C SER A 247 -5.14 -12.04 19.55
N LEU A 248 -4.03 -11.32 19.78
CA LEU A 248 -3.77 -10.64 21.04
C LEU A 248 -4.75 -9.49 21.32
N GLN A 249 -5.49 -9.02 20.31
CA GLN A 249 -6.55 -8.02 20.50
C GLN A 249 -7.83 -8.61 21.10
N GLY A 250 -7.94 -9.95 21.21
CA GLY A 250 -9.12 -10.60 21.77
C GLY A 250 -10.38 -10.50 20.88
N ILE A 251 -10.21 -10.15 19.61
CA ILE A 251 -11.29 -10.00 18.62
C ILE A 251 -11.12 -11.12 17.57
N PRO A 252 -11.95 -12.18 17.58
CA PRO A 252 -11.80 -13.31 16.66
C PRO A 252 -11.86 -12.90 15.17
N ALA A 253 -12.77 -12.00 14.81
CA ALA A 253 -12.88 -11.48 13.44
C ALA A 253 -11.59 -10.79 12.98
N PHE A 254 -10.94 -10.03 13.86
CA PHE A 254 -9.69 -9.35 13.55
C PHE A 254 -8.52 -10.33 13.35
N ALA A 255 -8.50 -11.46 14.07
CA ALA A 255 -7.51 -12.51 13.84
C ALA A 255 -7.71 -13.21 12.48
N LEU A 256 -8.96 -13.41 12.06
CA LEU A 256 -9.28 -13.97 10.74
C LEU A 256 -8.94 -12.99 9.61
N ASP A 257 -9.14 -11.69 9.83
CA ASP A 257 -8.68 -10.65 8.91
C ASP A 257 -7.18 -10.67 8.81
N GLY A 258 -6.45 -10.71 9.92
CA GLY A 258 -5.00 -10.86 9.90
C GLY A 258 -4.50 -12.06 9.09
N LEU A 259 -5.20 -13.19 9.11
CA LEU A 259 -4.90 -14.35 8.25
C LEU A 259 -5.21 -14.05 6.78
N THR A 260 -6.35 -13.42 6.50
CA THR A 260 -6.78 -13.09 5.14
C THR A 260 -5.87 -12.06 4.50
N SER A 261 -5.54 -10.96 5.20
CA SER A 261 -4.59 -9.93 4.78
C SER A 261 -3.22 -10.53 4.44
N ALA A 262 -2.68 -11.38 5.32
CA ALA A 262 -1.36 -11.97 5.11
C ALA A 262 -1.28 -12.90 3.89
N ARG A 263 -2.42 -13.45 3.45
CA ARG A 263 -2.56 -14.26 2.24
C ARG A 263 -2.78 -13.43 0.97
N LYS A 264 -3.07 -12.13 1.12
CA LYS A 264 -3.28 -11.15 0.04
C LYS A 264 -2.06 -10.25 -0.20
N PHE A 265 -1.09 -10.19 0.73
CA PHE A 265 0.13 -9.39 0.55
C PHE A 265 0.83 -9.65 -0.78
N TYR A 266 1.14 -8.57 -1.48
CA TYR A 266 1.89 -8.61 -2.73
C TYR A 266 3.34 -9.02 -2.51
N SER A 267 3.89 -9.79 -3.47
CA SER A 267 5.33 -9.95 -3.60
C SER A 267 5.97 -8.66 -4.13
N GLU A 268 7.27 -8.51 -3.90
CA GLU A 268 8.03 -7.35 -4.37
C GLU A 268 7.97 -7.21 -5.90
N LEU A 269 8.03 -8.33 -6.63
CA LEU A 269 7.92 -8.33 -8.08
C LEU A 269 6.51 -8.00 -8.56
N GLU A 270 5.46 -8.37 -7.83
CA GLU A 270 4.11 -7.93 -8.18
C GLU A 270 3.98 -6.41 -8.03
N LEU A 271 4.49 -5.83 -6.94
CA LEU A 271 4.49 -4.37 -6.75
C LEU A 271 5.33 -3.66 -7.82
N ASP A 272 6.50 -4.21 -8.17
CA ASP A 272 7.38 -3.71 -9.24
C ASP A 272 6.66 -3.66 -10.59
N ILE A 273 6.01 -4.77 -10.95
CA ILE A 273 5.24 -4.89 -12.20
C ILE A 273 4.07 -3.90 -12.20
N ILE A 274 3.27 -3.85 -11.13
CA ILE A 274 2.10 -2.97 -11.04
C ILE A 274 2.51 -1.50 -11.20
N ALA A 275 3.59 -1.06 -10.53
CA ALA A 275 4.09 0.30 -10.63
C ALA A 275 4.65 0.64 -12.03
N GLU A 276 5.37 -0.30 -12.66
CA GLU A 276 5.90 -0.11 -14.02
C GLU A 276 4.77 0.04 -15.05
N ILE A 277 3.70 -0.76 -14.93
CA ILE A 277 2.53 -0.65 -15.80
C ILE A 277 1.80 0.68 -15.56
N ALA A 278 1.60 1.06 -14.29
CA ALA A 278 0.88 2.26 -13.90
C ALA A 278 1.56 3.56 -14.37
N THR A 279 2.89 3.58 -14.46
CA THR A 279 3.65 4.77 -14.86
C THR A 279 4.21 4.69 -16.29
N GLY A 280 4.22 3.49 -16.89
CA GLY A 280 4.87 3.22 -18.17
C GLY A 280 6.40 3.31 -18.13
N LYS A 281 7.00 3.45 -16.95
CA LYS A 281 8.45 3.65 -16.73
C LYS A 281 8.92 2.88 -15.50
N LYS A 282 10.22 2.66 -15.38
CA LYS A 282 10.84 2.07 -14.17
C LYS A 282 11.35 3.15 -13.23
N ASP A 283 10.45 4.02 -12.77
CA ASP A 283 10.77 5.09 -11.83
C ASP A 283 10.17 4.84 -10.45
N HIS A 284 10.45 3.65 -9.93
CA HIS A 284 9.95 3.20 -8.65
C HIS A 284 10.96 2.28 -7.98
N ARG A 285 10.81 2.15 -6.66
CA ARG A 285 11.64 1.31 -5.83
C ARG A 285 10.75 0.45 -4.94
N VAL A 286 11.02 -0.85 -4.92
CA VAL A 286 10.41 -1.77 -3.97
C VAL A 286 11.49 -2.27 -3.02
N THR A 287 11.25 -2.13 -1.71
CA THR A 287 12.17 -2.60 -0.68
C THR A 287 11.47 -3.46 0.36
N CYS A 288 12.19 -4.45 0.88
CA CYS A 288 11.80 -5.19 2.07
C CYS A 288 12.42 -4.50 3.30
N ASP A 289 11.57 -3.95 4.16
CA ASP A 289 11.94 -3.50 5.50
C ASP A 289 11.13 -4.32 6.52
N TRP A 290 11.61 -5.54 6.78
CA TRP A 290 10.83 -6.56 7.50
C TRP A 290 10.24 -6.00 8.83
N PRO A 291 8.92 -6.15 9.05
CA PRO A 291 7.99 -7.07 8.39
C PRO A 291 7.23 -6.50 7.16
N LEU A 292 7.75 -5.49 6.48
CA LEU A 292 7.01 -4.70 5.50
C LEU A 292 7.63 -4.77 4.10
N SER A 293 6.77 -4.62 3.10
CA SER A 293 7.12 -4.19 1.75
C SER A 293 6.83 -2.70 1.63
N ILE A 294 7.78 -1.94 1.09
CA ILE A 294 7.62 -0.52 0.79
C ILE A 294 7.77 -0.35 -0.72
N LEU A 295 6.74 0.19 -1.36
CA LEU A 295 6.74 0.67 -2.73
C LEU A 295 6.85 2.20 -2.71
N THR A 296 7.83 2.76 -3.40
CA THR A 296 7.95 4.20 -3.62
C THR A 296 7.99 4.46 -5.12
N VAL A 297 6.99 5.16 -5.64
CA VAL A 297 6.91 5.58 -7.04
C VAL A 297 7.21 7.06 -7.10
N HIS A 298 8.27 7.43 -7.79
CA HIS A 298 8.73 8.81 -7.89
C HIS A 298 8.06 9.52 -9.08
N PHE A 299 7.69 10.78 -8.87
CA PHE A 299 7.07 11.64 -9.89
C PHE A 299 7.83 12.93 -10.12
N ASP A 300 8.85 13.21 -9.30
CA ASP A 300 9.73 14.33 -9.50
C ASP A 300 10.46 14.18 -10.84
N VAL A 301 10.39 15.22 -11.66
CA VAL A 301 11.13 15.24 -12.93
C VAL A 301 12.60 15.12 -12.59
N ALA A 302 13.21 14.00 -12.94
CA ALA A 302 14.65 13.79 -12.82
C ALA A 302 15.36 14.95 -13.54
N ASN A 303 15.78 15.96 -12.77
CA ASN A 303 16.82 16.88 -13.18
C ASN A 303 18.13 16.07 -13.09
N HIS A 304 18.38 15.27 -14.13
CA HIS A 304 19.70 14.73 -14.44
C HIS A 304 20.42 15.67 -15.39
#